data_AF-A0A8J6TM57-F1
#
_entry.id   AF-A0A8J6TM57-F1
#
_cell.length_a   1.000
_cell.length_b   1.000
_cell.length_c   1.000
_cell.angle_alpha   90.00
_cell.angle_beta   90.00
_cell.angle_gamma   90.00
#
_symmetry.space_group_name_H-M   'P 1'
#
loop_
_entity.id
_entity.type
_entity.pdbx_description
1 polymer ?
#
loop_
_entity_poly.entity_id
_entity_poly.type
_entity_poly.pdbx_seq_one_letter_code
_entity_poly.pdbx_strand_id
1 'polypeptide(L)'
;MSQTEKSNSFKAGSGNKAHEKSNGELKQADLKIREQQQALLENERLKVLLQRAGSVCHELNQPLQSIMGYSDLIMMDLDESNPMYERLFKIRQQSEKMAEITRELMSIIRHETEQIER
;
A
#
# COMPACT_ATOMS: atom_id res chain seq x y z
N MET A 1 0.78 8.74 -73.16
CA MET A 1 0.08 8.00 -72.08
C MET A 1 1.00 7.74 -70.87
N SER A 2 1.74 8.71 -70.31
CA SER A 2 2.70 8.40 -69.21
C SER A 2 2.75 9.38 -68.03
N GLN A 3 1.80 10.31 -67.89
CA GLN A 3 1.77 11.22 -66.73
C GLN A 3 0.72 10.83 -65.68
N THR A 4 -0.30 10.05 -66.04
CA THR A 4 -1.42 9.70 -65.15
C THR A 4 -1.10 8.57 -64.16
N GLU A 5 -0.17 7.66 -64.50
CA GLU A 5 0.17 6.51 -63.64
C GLU A 5 1.16 6.86 -62.52
N LYS A 6 2.09 7.79 -62.75
CA LYS A 6 3.04 8.25 -61.72
C LYS A 6 2.36 9.05 -60.60
N SER A 7 1.23 9.71 -60.88
CA SER A 7 0.51 10.48 -59.87
C SER A 7 -0.38 9.62 -58.96
N ASN A 8 -0.72 8.39 -59.37
CA ASN A 8 -1.58 7.49 -58.59
C ASN A 8 -0.78 6.60 -57.61
N SER A 9 0.46 6.23 -57.95
CA SER A 9 1.33 5.46 -57.03
C SER A 9 1.84 6.30 -55.85
N PHE A 10 2.01 7.62 -56.03
CA PHE A 10 2.48 8.54 -54.98
C PHE A 10 1.40 8.87 -53.94
N LYS A 11 0.12 8.96 -54.37
CA LYS A 11 -1.03 9.13 -53.45
C LYS A 11 -1.33 7.86 -52.65
N ALA A 12 -1.18 6.67 -53.24
CA ALA A 12 -1.39 5.40 -52.55
C ALA A 12 -0.35 5.14 -51.42
N GLY A 13 0.92 5.51 -51.63
CA GLY A 13 1.98 5.35 -50.62
C GLY A 13 1.87 6.32 -49.43
N SER A 14 1.29 7.51 -49.62
CA SER A 14 1.11 8.51 -48.54
C SER A 14 -0.08 8.18 -47.64
N GLY A 15 -1.16 7.60 -48.20
CA GLY A 15 -2.31 7.12 -47.42
C GLY A 15 -1.95 5.94 -46.52
N ASN A 16 -1.24 4.93 -47.04
CA ASN A 16 -0.83 3.76 -46.25
C ASN A 16 0.11 4.12 -45.10
N LYS A 17 1.07 5.04 -45.32
CA LYS A 17 1.96 5.53 -44.24
C LYS A 17 1.20 6.28 -43.14
N ALA A 18 0.18 7.06 -43.50
CA ALA A 18 -0.66 7.74 -42.51
C ALA A 18 -1.50 6.74 -41.69
N HIS A 19 -2.06 5.70 -42.34
CA HIS A 19 -2.79 4.63 -41.66
C HIS A 19 -1.90 3.77 -40.76
N GLU A 20 -0.69 3.42 -41.19
CA GLU A 20 0.28 2.69 -40.35
C GLU A 20 0.72 3.50 -39.13
N LYS A 21 0.98 4.80 -39.31
CA LYS A 21 1.32 5.70 -38.20
C LYS A 21 0.18 5.81 -37.19
N SER A 22 -1.05 6.01 -37.66
CA SER A 22 -2.25 6.07 -36.81
C SER A 22 -2.47 4.75 -36.05
N ASN A 23 -2.33 3.60 -36.71
CA ASN A 23 -2.41 2.29 -36.04
C ASN A 23 -1.29 2.09 -35.01
N GLY A 24 -0.08 2.61 -35.25
CA GLY A 24 1.03 2.60 -34.30
C GLY A 24 0.72 3.43 -33.05
N GLU A 25 0.20 4.64 -33.23
CA GLU A 25 -0.22 5.53 -32.13
C GLU A 25 -1.36 4.92 -31.30
N LEU A 26 -2.36 4.31 -31.97
CA LEU A 26 -3.45 3.56 -31.32
C LEU A 26 -2.94 2.38 -30.48
N LYS A 27 -2.00 1.59 -31.00
CA LYS A 27 -1.39 0.49 -30.24
C LYS A 27 -0.61 1.01 -29.02
N GLN A 28 0.13 2.10 -29.17
CA GLN A 28 0.86 2.70 -28.06
C GLN A 28 -0.08 3.24 -26.98
N ALA A 29 -1.21 3.84 -27.38
CA ALA A 29 -2.24 4.29 -26.45
C ALA A 29 -2.90 3.10 -25.72
N ASP A 30 -3.22 2.01 -26.43
CA ASP A 30 -3.79 0.79 -25.82
C ASP A 30 -2.84 0.16 -24.80
N LEU A 31 -1.55 0.05 -25.13
CA LEU A 31 -0.52 -0.43 -24.20
C LEU A 31 -0.46 0.43 -22.94
N LYS A 32 -0.41 1.75 -23.10
CA LYS A 32 -0.37 2.69 -21.97
C LYS A 32 -1.62 2.60 -21.09
N ILE A 33 -2.80 2.45 -21.69
CA ILE A 33 -4.06 2.25 -20.96
C ILE A 33 -4.00 0.96 -20.13
N ARG A 34 -3.53 -0.15 -20.72
CA ARG A 34 -3.40 -1.42 -20.00
C ARG A 34 -2.39 -1.35 -18.85
N GLU A 35 -1.25 -0.70 -19.06
CA GLU A 35 -0.26 -0.46 -18.00
C GLU A 35 -0.86 0.34 -16.84
N GLN A 36 -1.61 1.41 -17.15
CA GLN A 36 -2.30 2.22 -16.15
C GLN A 36 -3.40 1.43 -15.41
N GLN A 37 -4.20 0.64 -16.13
CA GLN A 37 -5.21 -0.23 -15.53
C GLN A 37 -4.60 -1.26 -14.58
N GLN A 38 -3.46 -1.85 -14.96
CA GLN A 38 -2.75 -2.80 -14.12
C GLN A 38 -2.20 -2.13 -12.86
N ALA A 39 -1.63 -0.93 -12.98
CA ALA A 39 -1.15 -0.15 -11.85
C ALA A 39 -2.30 0.25 -10.90
N LEU A 40 -3.46 0.64 -11.45
CA LEU A 40 -4.65 0.96 -10.67
C LEU A 40 -5.15 -0.25 -9.87
N LEU A 41 -5.25 -1.41 -10.51
CA LEU A 41 -5.68 -2.64 -9.84
C LEU A 41 -4.73 -3.03 -8.70
N GLU A 42 -3.43 -2.85 -8.88
CA GLU A 42 -2.44 -3.14 -7.85
C GLU A 42 -2.55 -2.16 -6.67
N ASN A 43 -2.73 -0.86 -6.95
CA ASN A 43 -2.96 0.15 -5.92
C ASN A 43 -4.23 -0.11 -5.11
N GLU A 44 -5.32 -0.54 -5.75
CA GLU A 44 -6.57 -0.90 -5.05
C GLU A 44 -6.36 -2.09 -4.10
N ARG A 45 -5.65 -3.12 -4.55
CA ARG A 45 -5.31 -4.28 -3.71
C ARG A 45 -4.48 -3.87 -2.51
N LEU A 46 -3.47 -3.03 -2.72
CA LEU A 46 -2.60 -2.55 -1.66
C LEU A 46 -3.37 -1.69 -0.65
N LYS A 47 -4.29 -0.83 -1.11
CA LYS A 47 -5.19 -0.06 -0.24
C LYS A 47 -5.99 -0.94 0.71
N VAL A 48 -6.62 -2.01 0.19
CA VAL A 48 -7.40 -2.94 1.01
C VAL A 48 -6.51 -3.64 2.05
N LEU A 49 -5.29 -4.03 1.67
CA LEU A 49 -4.33 -4.66 2.57
C LEU A 49 -3.92 -3.72 3.70
N LEU A 50 -3.57 -2.47 3.37
CA LEU A 50 -3.14 -1.45 4.33
C LEU A 50 -4.26 -1.08 5.29
N GLN A 51 -5.48 -0.89 4.79
CA GLN A 51 -6.64 -0.64 5.64
C GLN A 51 -6.86 -1.78 6.65
N ARG A 52 -6.76 -3.03 6.18
CA ARG A 52 -6.90 -4.21 7.05
C ARG A 52 -5.79 -4.26 8.09
N ALA A 53 -4.54 -4.01 7.69
CA ALA A 53 -3.39 -3.97 8.61
C ALA A 53 -3.55 -2.86 9.67
N GLY A 54 -4.10 -1.71 9.30
CA GLY A 54 -4.39 -0.61 10.23
C GLY A 54 -5.40 -1.01 11.31
N SER A 55 -6.49 -1.69 10.93
CA SER A 55 -7.49 -2.22 11.88
C SER A 55 -6.85 -3.22 12.84
N VAL A 56 -6.06 -4.17 12.31
CA VAL A 56 -5.36 -5.17 13.14
C VAL A 56 -4.43 -4.51 14.15
N CYS A 57 -3.69 -3.47 13.76
CA CYS A 57 -2.83 -2.74 14.70
C CYS A 57 -3.64 -2.06 15.82
N HIS A 58 -4.80 -1.49 15.49
CA HIS A 58 -5.68 -0.90 16.50
C HIS A 58 -6.21 -1.96 17.48
N GLU A 59 -6.68 -3.08 16.95
CA GLU A 59 -7.19 -4.22 17.73
C GLU A 59 -6.11 -4.84 18.63
N LEU A 60 -4.84 -4.83 18.23
CA LEU A 60 -3.71 -5.29 19.07
C LEU A 60 -3.44 -4.37 20.26
N ASN A 61 -3.65 -3.06 20.12
CA ASN A 61 -3.41 -2.13 21.23
C ASN A 61 -4.39 -2.35 22.39
N GLN A 62 -5.62 -2.80 22.13
CA GLN A 62 -6.64 -3.02 23.17
C GLN A 62 -6.24 -4.06 24.23
N PRO A 63 -5.89 -5.32 23.88
CA PRO A 63 -5.44 -6.29 24.85
C PRO A 63 -4.10 -5.88 25.48
N LEU A 64 -3.19 -5.22 24.75
CA LEU A 64 -1.94 -4.71 25.33
C LEU A 64 -2.20 -3.68 26.43
N GLN A 65 -3.12 -2.74 26.20
CA GLN A 65 -3.53 -1.75 27.19
C GLN A 65 -4.14 -2.43 28.42
N SER A 66 -4.96 -3.46 28.21
CA SER A 66 -5.56 -4.26 29.28
C SER A 66 -4.50 -4.99 30.11
N ILE A 67 -3.54 -5.67 29.47
CA ILE A 67 -2.45 -6.38 30.15
C ILE A 67 -1.60 -5.40 30.98
N MET A 68 -1.24 -4.24 30.42
CA MET A 68 -0.51 -3.21 31.15
C MET A 68 -1.31 -2.69 32.33
N GLY A 69 -2.59 -2.37 32.14
CA GLY A 69 -3.46 -1.86 33.20
C GLY A 69 -3.67 -2.84 34.34
N TYR A 70 -3.91 -4.13 34.05
CA TYR A 70 -4.00 -5.15 35.11
C TYR A 70 -2.65 -5.36 35.81
N SER A 71 -1.55 -5.33 35.08
CA SER A 71 -0.21 -5.43 35.68
C SER A 71 0.02 -4.26 36.65
N ASP A 72 -0.34 -3.03 36.26
CA ASP A 72 -0.22 -1.84 37.10
C ASP A 72 -1.08 -1.95 38.36
N LEU A 73 -2.35 -2.33 38.22
CA LEU A 73 -3.27 -2.46 39.36
C LEU A 73 -2.76 -3.50 40.37
N ILE A 74 -2.30 -4.66 39.91
CA ILE A 74 -1.77 -5.69 40.82
C ILE A 74 -0.47 -5.21 41.47
N MET A 75 0.39 -4.50 40.73
CA MET A 75 1.63 -3.95 41.28
C MET A 75 1.40 -2.86 42.32
N MET A 76 0.30 -2.09 42.23
CA MET A 76 -0.07 -1.11 43.27
C MET A 76 -0.42 -1.76 44.62
N ASP A 77 -0.92 -3.00 44.61
CA ASP A 77 -1.28 -3.75 45.81
C ASP A 77 -0.13 -4.60 46.36
N LEU A 78 1.02 -4.63 45.69
CA LEU A 78 2.19 -5.43 46.07
C LEU A 78 3.34 -4.56 46.58
N ASP A 79 4.04 -5.05 47.59
CA ASP A 79 5.34 -4.51 47.99
C ASP A 79 6.39 -4.82 46.90
N GLU A 80 7.31 -3.88 46.65
CA GLU A 80 8.36 -4.04 45.64
C GLU A 80 9.31 -5.20 45.92
N SER A 81 9.45 -5.62 47.19
CA SER A 81 10.22 -6.81 47.58
C SER A 81 9.54 -8.13 47.21
N ASN A 82 8.26 -8.09 46.82
CA ASN A 82 7.52 -9.29 46.42
C ASN A 82 8.08 -9.83 45.09
N PRO A 83 8.47 -11.13 45.00
CA PRO A 83 8.95 -11.72 43.76
C PRO A 83 7.96 -11.64 42.58
N MET A 84 6.66 -11.44 42.86
CA MET A 84 5.64 -11.23 41.83
C MET A 84 5.72 -9.84 41.21
N TYR A 85 6.16 -8.82 41.96
CA TYR A 85 6.30 -7.45 41.47
C TYR A 85 7.26 -7.40 40.27
N GLU A 86 8.45 -8.01 40.39
CA GLU A 86 9.43 -8.06 39.30
C GLU A 86 8.88 -8.78 38.05
N ARG A 87 8.06 -9.82 38.25
CA ARG A 87 7.45 -10.57 37.14
C ARG A 87 6.39 -9.75 36.42
N LEU A 88 5.52 -9.06 37.17
CA LEU A 88 4.51 -8.17 36.62
C LEU A 88 5.14 -6.96 35.92
N PHE A 89 6.20 -6.40 36.49
CA PHE A 89 6.96 -5.32 35.86
C PHE A 89 7.53 -5.76 34.50
N LYS A 90 8.08 -6.97 34.41
CA LYS A 90 8.56 -7.53 33.13
C LYS A 90 7.42 -7.73 32.12
N ILE A 91 6.26 -8.23 32.56
CA ILE A 91 5.07 -8.40 31.68
C ILE A 91 4.65 -7.03 31.14
N ARG A 92 4.49 -6.03 32.02
CA ARG A 92 4.18 -4.65 31.65
C ARG A 92 5.17 -4.12 30.61
N GLN A 93 6.48 -4.26 30.86
CA GLN A 93 7.52 -3.77 29.97
C GLN A 93 7.48 -4.45 28.59
N GLN A 94 7.21 -5.75 28.53
CA GLN A 94 7.05 -6.44 27.24
C GLN A 94 5.79 -5.99 26.50
N SER A 95 4.67 -5.78 27.21
CA SER A 95 3.45 -5.25 26.61
C SER A 95 3.62 -3.82 26.09
N GLU A 96 4.37 -2.98 26.80
CA GLU A 96 4.74 -1.63 26.34
C GLU A 96 5.57 -1.68 25.05
N LYS A 97 6.59 -2.54 25.01
CA LYS A 97 7.41 -2.76 23.82
C LYS A 97 6.59 -3.25 22.62
N MET A 98 5.62 -4.14 22.84
CA MET A 98 4.69 -4.58 21.78
C MET A 98 3.83 -3.43 21.27
N ALA A 99 3.39 -2.53 22.15
CA ALA A 99 2.62 -1.35 21.76
C ALA A 99 3.46 -0.36 20.96
N GLU A 100 4.76 -0.22 21.26
CA GLU A 100 5.70 0.59 20.48
C GLU A 100 5.86 0.05 19.06
N ILE A 101 6.13 -1.25 18.91
CA ILE A 101 6.24 -1.90 17.58
C ILE A 101 4.94 -1.72 16.79
N THR A 102 3.80 -1.87 17.45
CA THR A 102 2.49 -1.67 16.80
C THR A 102 2.30 -0.23 16.33
N ARG A 103 2.78 0.76 17.11
CA ARG A 103 2.76 2.18 16.72
C ARG A 103 3.68 2.48 15.53
N GLU A 104 4.87 1.89 15.49
CA GLU A 104 5.78 1.99 14.34
C GLU A 104 5.14 1.42 13.08
N LEU A 105 4.55 0.22 13.17
CA LEU A 105 3.85 -0.40 12.04
C LEU A 105 2.68 0.46 11.54
N MET A 106 1.88 1.04 12.44
CA MET A 106 0.84 1.99 12.04
C MET A 106 1.40 3.22 11.33
N SER A 107 2.60 3.70 11.72
CA SER A 107 3.25 4.82 11.05
C SER A 107 3.64 4.48 9.62
N ILE A 108 4.18 3.27 9.40
CA ILE A 108 4.49 2.76 8.07
C ILE A 108 3.21 2.65 7.23
N ILE A 109 2.15 2.05 7.78
CA ILE A 109 0.86 1.88 7.08
C ILE A 109 0.26 3.23 6.66
N ARG A 110 0.32 4.24 7.52
CA ARG A 110 -0.15 5.60 7.18
C ARG A 110 0.68 6.20 6.05
N HIS A 111 2.00 6.07 6.13
CA HIS A 111 2.89 6.57 5.09
C HIS A 111 2.63 5.93 3.71
N GLU A 112 2.48 4.60 3.67
CA GLU A 112 2.16 3.88 2.43
C GLU A 112 0.78 4.25 1.88
N THR A 113 -0.22 4.42 2.76
CA THR A 113 -1.56 4.87 2.35
C THR A 113 -1.50 6.25 1.67
N GLU A 114 -0.75 7.20 2.24
CA GLU A 114 -0.56 8.53 1.66
C GLU A 114 0.15 8.51 0.31
N GLN A 115 1.06 7.56 0.07
CA GLN A 115 1.73 7.44 -1.22
C GLN A 115 0.78 6.93 -2.33
N ILE A 116 -0.12 6.00 -2.00
CA ILE A 116 -1.09 5.44 -2.96
C ILE A 116 -2.20 6.44 -3.31
N GLU A 117 -2.48 7.40 -2.41
CA GLU A 117 -3.51 8.43 -2.61
C GLU A 117 -3.04 9.65 -3.41
N ARG A 118 -1.73 9.77 -3.67
CA ARG A 118 -1.13 10.84 -4.48
C ARG A 118 -1.12 10.50 -5.97
#